data_AF-A0A3M1LAK4-F1
#
_entry.id   AF-A0A3M1LAK4-F1
#
_cell.length_a   1.000
_cell.length_b   1.000
_cell.length_c   1.000
_cell.angle_alpha   90.00
_cell.angle_beta   90.00
_cell.angle_gamma   90.00
#
_symmetry.space_group_name_H-M   'P 1'
#
loop_
_entity.id
_entity.type
_entity.pdbx_description
1 polymer ?
#
loop_
_entity_poly.entity_id
_entity_poly.type
_entity_poly.pdbx_seq_one_letter_code
_entity_poly.pdbx_strand_id
1 'polypeptide(L)'
;MPIPFHANPNLPPTPELKKNDAMKRTLHALCILLFANALAAQILDPVDWSFQVKPAGNDQYDLVFTATLDPGWNIYSQYLES
;
A
#
# COMPACT_ATOMS: atom_id res chain seq x y z
N MET A 1 -43.48 -53.19 -3.37
CA MET A 1 -44.36 -52.04 -3.06
C MET A 1 -43.49 -50.96 -2.42
N PRO A 2 -43.43 -49.72 -2.92
CA PRO A 2 -42.58 -48.67 -2.34
C PRO A 2 -43.22 -48.06 -1.08
N ILE A 3 -42.41 -47.81 -0.05
CA ILE A 3 -42.84 -47.18 1.20
C ILE A 3 -43.03 -45.67 0.97
N PRO A 4 -44.15 -45.06 1.38
CA PRO A 4 -44.32 -43.61 1.29
C PRO A 4 -43.38 -42.88 2.26
N PHE A 5 -42.65 -41.88 1.75
CA PHE A 5 -41.82 -41.00 2.57
C PHE A 5 -42.72 -40.11 3.44
N HIS A 6 -42.74 -40.37 4.75
CA HIS A 6 -43.48 -39.58 5.73
C HIS A 6 -42.58 -38.43 6.20
N ALA A 7 -42.79 -37.22 5.67
CA ALA A 7 -42.00 -36.04 6.06
C ALA A 7 -42.24 -35.71 7.54
N ASN A 8 -41.16 -35.55 8.32
CA ASN A 8 -41.24 -35.18 9.73
C ASN A 8 -41.61 -33.68 9.87
N PRO A 9 -42.76 -33.33 10.47
CA PRO A 9 -43.24 -31.95 10.56
C PRO A 9 -42.44 -31.08 11.53
N ASN A 10 -41.55 -31.67 12.34
CA ASN A 10 -40.78 -30.96 13.38
C ASN A 10 -39.32 -30.71 12.98
N LEU A 11 -38.96 -30.82 11.69
CA LEU A 11 -37.64 -30.35 11.26
C LEU A 11 -37.55 -28.83 11.49
N PRO A 12 -36.46 -28.32 12.09
CA PRO A 12 -36.25 -26.89 12.16
C PRO A 12 -36.26 -26.33 10.72
N PRO A 13 -36.83 -25.14 10.50
CA PRO A 13 -36.80 -24.52 9.18
C PRO A 13 -35.34 -24.39 8.75
N THR A 14 -35.05 -24.82 7.52
CA THR A 14 -33.72 -24.66 6.92
C THR A 14 -33.28 -23.21 7.11
N PRO A 15 -32.06 -22.92 7.59
CA PRO A 15 -31.62 -21.56 7.80
C PRO A 15 -31.66 -20.78 6.48
N GLU A 16 -32.68 -19.94 6.30
CA GLU A 16 -32.80 -19.07 5.13
C GLU A 16 -31.73 -17.98 5.22
N LEU A 17 -30.79 -18.02 4.28
CA LEU A 17 -29.81 -16.96 4.12
C LEU A 17 -30.52 -15.69 3.66
N LYS A 18 -30.60 -14.69 4.54
CA LYS A 18 -31.19 -13.39 4.20
C LYS A 18 -30.31 -12.67 3.18
N LYS A 19 -30.85 -12.49 1.97
CA LYS A 19 -30.17 -11.89 0.81
C LYS A 19 -29.55 -10.50 1.09
N ASN A 20 -30.19 -9.71 1.95
CA ASN A 20 -29.71 -8.38 2.34
C ASN A 20 -28.44 -8.43 3.21
N ASP A 21 -28.30 -9.45 4.05
CA ASP A 21 -27.12 -9.62 4.91
C ASP A 21 -25.92 -10.06 4.08
N ALA A 22 -26.12 -10.91 3.07
CA ALA A 22 -25.09 -11.25 2.08
C ALA A 22 -24.65 -10.03 1.27
N MET A 23 -25.59 -9.23 0.75
CA MET A 23 -25.29 -8.02 -0.02
C MET A 23 -24.53 -6.96 0.79
N LYS A 24 -24.92 -6.74 2.05
CA LYS A 24 -24.21 -5.83 2.95
C LYS A 24 -22.79 -6.31 3.20
N ARG A 25 -22.58 -7.61 3.45
CA ARG A 25 -21.23 -8.19 3.64
C ARG A 25 -20.37 -8.02 2.39
N THR A 26 -20.94 -8.26 1.21
CA THR A 26 -20.24 -8.03 -0.07
C THR A 26 -19.89 -6.55 -0.26
N LEU A 27 -20.79 -5.64 0.10
CA LEU A 27 -20.51 -4.20 0.02
C LEU A 27 -19.39 -3.78 0.99
N HIS A 28 -19.41 -4.25 2.23
CA HIS A 28 -18.34 -3.96 3.20
C HIS A 28 -17.00 -4.54 2.73
N ALA A 29 -16.99 -5.78 2.22
CA ALA A 29 -15.77 -6.40 1.68
C ALA A 29 -15.22 -5.61 0.49
N LEU A 30 -16.08 -5.12 -0.40
CA LEU A 30 -15.69 -4.26 -1.52
C LEU A 30 -15.13 -2.92 -1.03
N CYS A 31 -15.79 -2.27 -0.06
CA CYS A 31 -15.31 -1.01 0.52
C CYS A 31 -13.94 -1.18 1.19
N ILE A 32 -13.71 -2.28 1.92
CA ILE A 32 -12.42 -2.58 2.55
C ILE A 32 -11.35 -2.83 1.48
N LEU A 33 -11.67 -3.59 0.42
CA LEU A 33 -10.75 -3.85 -0.68
C LEU A 33 -10.34 -2.55 -1.41
N LEU A 34 -11.29 -1.64 -1.64
CA LEU A 34 -11.02 -0.35 -2.26
C LEU A 34 -10.20 0.57 -1.32
N PHE A 35 -10.51 0.59 -0.04
CA PHE A 35 -9.78 1.40 0.95
C PHE A 35 -8.34 0.89 1.18
N ALA A 36 -8.12 -0.43 1.11
CA ALA A 36 -6.80 -1.02 1.21
C ALA A 36 -5.84 -0.53 0.11
N ASN A 37 -6.36 -0.25 -1.09
CA ASN A 37 -5.58 0.32 -2.20
C ASN A 37 -5.30 1.82 -2.03
N ALA A 38 -6.04 2.52 -1.18
CA ALA A 38 -5.85 3.95 -0.91
C ALA A 38 -4.73 4.23 0.12
N LEU A 39 -4.22 3.20 0.80
CA LEU A 39 -3.16 3.31 1.81
C LEU A 39 -1.74 3.44 1.21
N ALA A 40 -1.61 3.90 -0.04
CA ALA A 40 -0.31 4.19 -0.63
C ALA A 40 0.34 5.39 0.08
N ALA A 41 1.21 5.12 1.06
CA ALA A 41 2.08 6.14 1.64
C ALA A 41 3.15 6.49 0.60
N GLN A 42 2.98 7.61 -0.10
CA GLN A 42 4.02 8.15 -0.96
C GLN A 42 5.05 8.86 -0.08
N ILE A 43 6.19 8.21 0.14
CA ILE A 43 7.38 8.91 0.64
C ILE A 43 7.82 9.83 -0.49
N LEU A 44 7.79 11.14 -0.23
CA LEU A 44 8.34 12.11 -1.16
C LEU A 44 9.85 11.89 -1.23
N ASP A 45 10.38 11.71 -2.44
CA ASP A 45 11.81 11.60 -2.72
C ASP A 45 12.24 12.74 -3.66
N PRO A 46 12.39 13.96 -3.13
CA PRO A 46 12.55 15.16 -3.94
C PRO A 46 14.01 15.48 -4.27
N VAL A 47 14.95 14.58 -3.91
CA VAL A 47 16.38 14.81 -4.11
C VAL A 47 17.00 13.62 -4.84
N ASP A 48 17.30 13.84 -6.12
CA ASP A 48 18.05 12.87 -6.91
C ASP A 48 19.55 13.00 -6.62
N TRP A 49 20.17 11.91 -6.17
CA TRP A 49 21.60 11.86 -5.88
C TRP A 49 22.38 11.16 -7.00
N SER A 50 23.50 11.76 -7.41
CA SER A 50 24.50 11.08 -8.23
C SER A 50 25.88 11.14 -7.60
N PHE A 51 26.67 10.10 -7.86
CA PHE A 51 28.00 9.93 -7.32
C PHE A 51 29.02 9.71 -8.43
N GLN A 52 30.16 10.37 -8.33
CA GLN A 52 31.27 10.24 -9.26
C GLN A 52 32.59 10.20 -8.51
N VAL A 53 33.52 9.39 -9.00
CA VAL A 53 34.90 9.35 -8.55
C VAL A 53 35.77 9.83 -9.70
N LYS A 54 36.58 10.87 -9.49
CA LYS A 54 37.48 11.41 -10.49
C LYS A 54 38.92 11.27 -10.01
N PRO A 55 39.84 10.68 -10.79
CA PRO A 55 41.25 10.66 -10.41
C PRO A 55 41.80 12.09 -10.40
N ALA A 56 42.46 12.47 -9.29
CA ALA A 56 43.11 13.77 -9.12
C ALA A 56 44.64 13.68 -9.27
N GLY A 57 45.15 12.48 -9.56
CA GLY A 57 46.59 12.19 -9.67
C GLY A 57 47.22 11.88 -8.31
N ASN A 58 48.46 11.38 -8.30
CA ASN A 58 49.20 11.02 -7.09
C ASN A 58 48.42 10.10 -6.13
N ASP A 59 47.75 9.08 -6.68
CA ASP A 59 46.86 8.17 -5.94
C ASP A 59 45.72 8.86 -5.16
N GLN A 60 45.37 10.09 -5.55
CA GLN A 60 44.24 10.84 -5.00
C GLN A 60 43.03 10.80 -5.94
N TYR A 61 41.85 10.94 -5.33
CA TYR A 61 40.56 10.89 -6.01
C TYR A 61 39.61 11.93 -5.44
N ASP A 62 38.96 12.68 -6.32
CA ASP A 62 37.85 13.54 -5.97
C ASP A 62 36.56 12.72 -5.92
N LEU A 63 35.86 12.78 -4.79
CA LEU A 63 34.55 12.20 -4.61
C LEU A 63 33.50 13.30 -4.78
N VAL A 64 32.72 13.23 -5.85
CA VAL A 64 31.71 14.24 -6.20
C VAL A 64 30.33 13.67 -5.93
N PHE A 65 29.61 14.28 -5.00
CA PHE A 65 28.22 14.00 -4.69
C PHE A 65 27.37 15.16 -5.19
N THR A 66 26.45 14.89 -6.11
CA THR A 66 25.55 15.90 -6.68
C THR A 66 24.13 15.60 -6.24
N ALA A 67 23.49 16.57 -5.59
CA ALA A 67 22.07 16.51 -5.22
C ALA A 67 21.28 17.43 -6.16
N THR A 68 20.30 16.88 -6.87
CA THR A 68 19.37 17.64 -7.72
C THR A 68 18.02 17.68 -7.01
N LEU A 69 17.55 18.88 -6.67
CA LEU A 69 16.28 19.05 -5.97
C LEU A 69 15.15 19.36 -6.91
N ASP A 70 14.00 18.76 -6.63
CA ASP A 70 12.74 19.17 -7.21
C ASP A 70 12.38 20.62 -6.83
N PRO A 71 11.63 21.33 -7.69
CA PRO A 71 11.18 22.69 -7.39
C PRO A 71 10.44 22.79 -6.05
N GLY A 72 10.75 23.83 -5.28
CA GLY A 72 10.11 24.12 -3.99
C GLY A 72 10.84 23.54 -2.77
N TRP A 73 11.89 22.76 -2.97
CA TRP A 73 12.73 22.24 -1.89
C TRP A 73 13.96 23.11 -1.65
N ASN A 74 14.39 23.20 -0.39
CA ASN A 74 15.57 23.96 0.02
C ASN A 74 16.51 23.04 0.79
N ILE A 75 17.81 23.09 0.49
CA ILE A 75 18.85 22.46 1.31
C ILE A 75 19.38 23.48 2.30
N TYR A 76 19.44 23.08 3.56
CA TYR A 76 20.10 23.85 4.62
C TYR A 76 21.40 23.15 5.00
N SER A 77 22.48 23.92 5.10
CA SER A 77 23.69 23.42 5.74
C SER A 77 23.43 23.26 7.23
N GLN A 78 23.81 22.11 7.80
CA GLN A 78 23.77 21.91 9.24
C GLN A 78 24.83 22.76 9.98
N TYR A 79 25.85 23.23 9.25
CA TYR A 79 26.93 24.05 9.77
C TYR A 79 26.93 25.41 9.08
N LEU A 80 26.69 26.47 9.85
CA LEU A 80 26.98 27.83 9.43
C LEU A 80 28.45 28.08 9.79
N GLU A 81 29.26 28.55 8.84
CA GLU A 81 30.66 28.91 9.12
C GLU A 81 30.70 29.89 10.31
N SER A 82 31.59 29.62 11.27
CA SER A 82 31.75 30.43 12.49
C SER A 82 32.48 31.74 12.22
#